data_AF-A0A7K1Y3L2-F1
#
_entry.id   AF-A0A7K1Y3L2-F1
#
_cell.length_a   1.000
_cell.length_b   1.000
_cell.length_c   1.000
_cell.angle_alpha   90.00
_cell.angle_beta   90.00
_cell.angle_gamma   90.00
#
_symmetry.space_group_name_H-M   'P 1'
#
loop_
_entity.id
_entity.type
_entity.pdbx_description
1 polymer ?
#
loop_
_entity_poly.entity_id
_entity_poly.type
_entity_poly.pdbx_seq_one_letter_code
_entity_poly.pdbx_strand_id
1 'polypeptide(L)'
;MAIYRFRVSFEDYDDIIREIDIKSNQTFEDLHYAIHKSTGYAPSQSSSFYVSNDQWLKGDEIAFLPSQRKVNAGIALMEKSKLSSFIDDPHQKFYYTYNFERPYDFHVELIKILLDDEKGKEYPSLFKSIGDAPKPASAGVPVAAAAPEGDDFDFLNDLEYAPEDADDLEEVDEVDDRAVAPADHEEEEEEDKDEFMDEFSDNEGYDKDDMHSKDDY
;
A
#
# COMPACT_ATOMS: atom_id res chain seq x y z
N MET A 1 16.37 1.12 -28.13
CA MET A 1 15.35 1.55 -27.15
C MET A 1 15.86 1.11 -25.80
N ALA A 2 15.76 1.94 -24.78
CA ALA A 2 16.39 1.63 -23.51
C ALA A 2 15.76 0.39 -22.87
N ILE A 3 16.60 -0.43 -22.24
CA ILE A 3 16.20 -1.56 -21.41
C ILE A 3 16.47 -1.15 -19.97
N TYR A 4 15.44 -1.25 -19.13
CA TYR A 4 15.53 -1.06 -17.70
C TYR A 4 15.76 -2.40 -17.03
N ARG A 5 16.70 -2.42 -16.09
CA ARG A 5 16.89 -3.55 -15.19
C ARG A 5 16.36 -3.18 -13.83
N PHE A 6 15.29 -3.85 -13.44
CA PHE A 6 14.73 -3.74 -12.10
C PHE A 6 15.25 -4.87 -11.22
N ARG A 7 15.71 -4.50 -10.03
CA ARG A 7 15.92 -5.43 -8.92
C ARG A 7 14.64 -5.48 -8.11
N VAL A 8 14.13 -6.69 -7.92
CA VAL A 8 12.94 -6.98 -7.13
C VAL A 8 13.37 -7.81 -5.94
N SER A 9 13.13 -7.31 -4.73
CA SER A 9 13.30 -8.05 -3.49
C SER A 9 11.99 -8.08 -2.71
N PHE A 10 11.90 -9.04 -1.81
CA PHE A 10 10.75 -9.23 -0.92
C PHE A 10 10.96 -8.32 0.29
N GLU A 11 9.93 -7.62 0.78
CA GLU A 11 10.09 -6.70 1.92
C GLU A 11 10.64 -7.43 3.16
N ASP A 12 10.17 -8.65 3.43
CA ASP A 12 10.61 -9.46 4.55
C ASP A 12 11.90 -10.27 4.28
N TYR A 13 12.35 -10.35 3.01
CA TYR A 13 13.44 -11.23 2.59
C TYR A 13 14.33 -10.57 1.53
N ASP A 14 15.30 -9.78 1.99
CA ASP A 14 16.27 -9.08 1.13
C ASP A 14 17.22 -10.00 0.36
N ASP A 15 17.41 -11.23 0.86
CA ASP A 15 18.24 -12.28 0.27
C ASP A 15 17.58 -12.97 -0.95
N ILE A 16 16.29 -12.73 -1.17
CA ILE A 16 15.55 -13.23 -2.33
C ILE A 16 15.46 -12.12 -3.37
N ILE A 17 16.21 -12.28 -4.46
CA ILE A 17 16.36 -11.24 -5.48
C ILE A 17 15.95 -11.76 -6.86
N ARG A 18 15.22 -10.94 -7.61
CA ARG A 18 14.95 -11.13 -9.04
C ARG A 18 15.42 -9.90 -9.78
N GLU A 19 16.28 -10.07 -10.78
CA GLU A 19 16.64 -8.99 -11.70
C GLU A 19 15.90 -9.21 -13.02
N ILE A 20 15.07 -8.25 -13.42
CA ILE A 20 14.23 -8.35 -14.61
C ILE A 20 14.64 -7.24 -15.58
N ASP A 21 14.98 -7.63 -16.80
CA ASP A 21 15.18 -6.70 -17.90
C ASP A 21 13.84 -6.47 -18.61
N ILE A 22 13.47 -5.21 -18.81
CA ILE A 22 12.21 -4.80 -19.44
C ILE A 22 12.44 -3.57 -20.33
N LYS A 23 11.66 -3.43 -21.40
CA LYS A 23 11.80 -2.31 -22.34
C LYS A 23 11.20 -1.03 -21.75
N SER A 24 11.81 0.13 -22.02
CA SER A 24 11.34 1.41 -21.48
C SER A 24 9.93 1.80 -21.92
N ASN A 25 9.49 1.34 -23.09
CA ASN A 25 8.15 1.60 -23.62
C ASN A 25 7.07 0.61 -23.15
N GLN A 26 7.48 -0.45 -22.44
CA GLN A 26 6.56 -1.44 -21.86
C GLN A 26 5.88 -0.85 -20.63
N THR A 27 4.84 -1.55 -20.21
CA THR A 27 3.91 -1.07 -19.20
C THR A 27 4.23 -1.66 -17.82
N PHE A 28 3.65 -1.09 -16.78
CA PHE A 28 3.71 -1.71 -15.44
C PHE A 28 3.01 -3.08 -15.41
N GLU A 29 2.05 -3.31 -16.30
CA GLU A 29 1.40 -4.62 -16.44
C GLU A 29 2.39 -5.68 -16.96
N ASP A 30 3.24 -5.33 -17.94
CA ASP A 30 4.30 -6.22 -18.40
C ASP A 30 5.29 -6.57 -17.27
N LEU A 31 5.63 -5.58 -16.43
CA LEU A 31 6.49 -5.79 -15.26
C LEU A 31 5.83 -6.70 -14.22
N HIS A 32 4.54 -6.48 -13.93
CA HIS A 32 3.72 -7.32 -13.05
C HIS A 32 3.75 -8.79 -13.48
N TYR A 33 3.47 -9.07 -14.76
CA TYR A 33 3.54 -10.43 -15.27
C TYR A 33 4.96 -11.01 -15.22
N ALA A 34 5.99 -10.19 -15.47
CA ALA A 34 7.37 -10.64 -15.40
C ALA A 34 7.79 -11.05 -13.97
N ILE A 35 7.40 -10.26 -12.96
CA ILE A 35 7.62 -10.58 -11.55
C ILE A 35 6.95 -11.91 -11.19
N HIS A 36 5.67 -12.08 -11.56
CA HIS A 36 4.94 -13.29 -11.24
C HIS A 36 5.40 -14.52 -12.01
N LYS A 37 5.88 -14.37 -13.25
CA LYS A 37 6.55 -15.44 -13.99
C LYS A 37 7.83 -15.90 -13.28
N SER A 38 8.54 -15.01 -12.60
CA SER A 38 9.77 -15.33 -11.86
C SER A 38 9.56 -15.88 -10.45
N THR A 39 8.41 -15.59 -9.84
CA THR A 39 8.06 -16.03 -8.48
C THR A 39 7.13 -17.24 -8.46
N GLY A 40 6.42 -17.50 -9.57
CA GLY A 40 5.44 -18.58 -9.69
C GLY A 40 4.07 -18.26 -9.08
N TYR A 41 3.83 -17.00 -8.70
CA TYR A 41 2.54 -16.56 -8.15
C TYR A 41 1.50 -16.34 -9.26
N ALA A 42 0.22 -16.37 -8.90
CA ALA A 42 -0.87 -16.16 -9.84
C ALA A 42 -0.99 -14.67 -10.23
N PRO A 43 -0.78 -14.27 -11.49
CA PRO A 43 -0.78 -12.86 -11.86
C PRO A 43 -2.19 -12.23 -11.93
N SER A 44 -3.25 -13.00 -11.72
CA SER A 44 -4.64 -12.53 -11.84
C SER A 44 -5.18 -11.84 -10.58
N GLN A 45 -4.31 -11.54 -9.61
CA GLN A 45 -4.71 -10.91 -8.35
C GLN A 45 -4.65 -9.38 -8.45
N SER A 46 -5.49 -8.70 -7.69
CA SER A 46 -5.47 -7.23 -7.60
C SER A 46 -4.19 -6.76 -6.91
N SER A 47 -3.46 -5.85 -7.58
CA SER A 47 -2.13 -5.42 -7.15
C SER A 47 -1.92 -3.95 -7.46
N SER A 48 -0.93 -3.31 -6.85
CA SER A 48 -0.56 -1.93 -7.19
C SER A 48 0.94 -1.67 -7.01
N PHE A 49 1.50 -0.92 -7.95
CA PHE A 49 2.79 -0.26 -7.78
C PHE A 49 2.57 1.12 -7.19
N TYR A 50 3.49 1.56 -6.35
CA TYR A 50 3.55 2.89 -5.78
C TYR A 50 4.88 3.50 -6.17
N VAL A 51 4.86 4.69 -6.79
CA VAL A 51 6.09 5.47 -6.99
C VAL A 51 6.63 5.81 -5.62
N SER A 52 7.89 5.44 -5.37
CA SER A 52 8.48 5.53 -4.06
C SER A 52 9.76 6.35 -4.06
N ASN A 53 10.08 6.92 -2.90
CA ASN A 53 11.34 7.60 -2.65
C ASN A 53 12.39 6.65 -2.03
N ASP A 54 13.51 7.22 -1.59
CA ASP A 54 14.60 6.48 -0.96
C ASP A 54 14.24 5.78 0.36
N GLN A 55 13.20 6.24 1.03
CA GLN A 55 12.71 5.72 2.29
C GLN A 55 11.56 4.70 2.12
N TRP A 56 11.33 4.21 0.90
CA TRP A 56 10.25 3.26 0.59
C TRP A 56 8.84 3.77 0.93
N LEU A 57 8.62 5.09 0.86
CA LEU A 57 7.30 5.69 1.09
C LEU A 57 6.40 5.53 -0.15
N LYS A 58 5.18 5.03 0.05
CA LYS A 58 4.18 4.84 -1.00
C LYS A 58 3.62 6.20 -1.45
N GLY A 59 3.98 6.64 -2.66
CA GLY A 59 3.44 7.82 -3.32
C GLY A 59 2.33 7.47 -4.31
N ASP A 60 2.47 7.94 -5.55
CA ASP A 60 1.46 7.77 -6.60
C ASP A 60 1.20 6.29 -6.92
N GLU A 61 -0.08 5.92 -6.95
CA GLU A 61 -0.51 4.54 -7.17
C GLU A 61 -0.75 4.25 -8.67
N ILE A 62 -0.29 3.08 -9.09
CA ILE A 62 -0.55 2.49 -10.41
C ILE A 62 -1.17 1.11 -10.18
N ALA A 63 -2.46 0.98 -10.45
CA ALA A 63 -3.25 -0.18 -10.04
C ALA A 63 -3.49 -1.19 -11.17
N PHE A 64 -3.56 -2.47 -10.80
CA PHE A 64 -3.98 -3.59 -11.63
C PHE A 64 -5.24 -4.20 -11.03
N LEU A 65 -6.26 -4.38 -11.87
CA LEU A 65 -7.62 -4.74 -11.46
C LEU A 65 -8.14 -3.88 -10.29
N PRO A 66 -8.16 -2.54 -10.44
CA PRO A 66 -8.63 -1.66 -9.38
C PRO A 66 -10.11 -1.88 -9.05
N SER A 67 -10.47 -1.65 -7.79
CA SER A 67 -11.87 -1.57 -7.39
C SER A 67 -12.55 -0.33 -7.98
N GLN A 68 -13.89 -0.34 -8.06
CA GLN A 68 -14.65 0.79 -8.60
C GLN A 68 -14.34 2.12 -7.89
N ARG A 69 -14.05 2.07 -6.59
CA ARG A 69 -13.63 3.24 -5.80
C ARG A 69 -12.33 3.85 -6.34
N LYS A 70 -11.34 3.00 -6.66
CA LYS A 70 -10.04 3.43 -7.19
C LYS A 70 -10.16 3.99 -8.61
N VAL A 71 -11.03 3.39 -9.43
CA VAL A 71 -11.36 3.90 -10.78
C VAL A 71 -11.98 5.30 -10.69
N ASN A 72 -12.95 5.49 -9.78
CA ASN A 72 -13.60 6.79 -9.59
C ASN A 72 -12.64 7.86 -9.04
N ALA A 73 -11.59 7.45 -8.32
CA ALA A 73 -10.53 8.33 -7.83
C ALA A 73 -9.50 8.70 -8.91
N GLY A 74 -9.62 8.15 -10.13
CA GLY A 74 -8.70 8.46 -11.24
C GLY A 74 -7.31 7.83 -11.11
N ILE A 75 -7.18 6.74 -10.35
CA ILE A 75 -5.89 6.03 -10.20
C ILE A 75 -5.42 5.50 -11.56
N ALA A 76 -4.12 5.63 -11.82
CA ALA A 76 -3.50 5.19 -13.06
C ALA A 76 -3.58 3.67 -13.21
N LEU A 77 -3.86 3.20 -14.43
CA LEU A 77 -3.94 1.75 -14.73
C LEU A 77 -2.59 1.23 -15.22
N MET A 78 -2.16 0.07 -14.70
CA MET A 78 -0.91 -0.56 -15.12
C MET A 78 -0.80 -0.78 -16.63
N GLU A 79 -1.90 -1.15 -17.31
CA GLU A 79 -1.97 -1.37 -18.77
C GLU A 79 -1.63 -0.10 -19.58
N LYS A 80 -1.96 1.08 -19.04
CA LYS A 80 -1.80 2.37 -19.74
C LYS A 80 -0.56 3.14 -19.29
N SER A 81 0.02 2.74 -18.17
CA SER A 81 1.20 3.36 -17.58
C SER A 81 2.47 2.73 -18.14
N LYS A 82 3.19 3.49 -18.97
CA LYS A 82 4.52 3.10 -19.47
C LYS A 82 5.57 3.33 -18.40
N LEU A 83 6.56 2.45 -18.29
CA LEU A 83 7.65 2.57 -17.33
C LEU A 83 8.42 3.88 -17.49
N SER A 84 8.71 4.30 -18.72
CA SER A 84 9.43 5.55 -19.00
C SER A 84 8.75 6.82 -18.47
N SER A 85 7.45 6.77 -18.16
CA SER A 85 6.70 7.93 -17.68
C SER A 85 6.79 8.13 -16.16
N PHE A 86 7.33 7.16 -15.43
CA PHE A 86 7.37 7.17 -13.96
C PHE A 86 8.80 6.99 -13.43
N ILE A 87 9.80 7.21 -14.28
CA ILE A 87 11.22 7.12 -13.92
C ILE A 87 11.82 8.51 -14.07
N ASP A 88 12.01 9.17 -12.93
CA ASP A 88 12.64 10.49 -12.87
C ASP A 88 14.12 10.40 -12.46
N ASP A 89 14.47 9.38 -11.67
CA ASP A 89 15.82 9.15 -11.17
C ASP A 89 16.44 7.83 -11.70
N PRO A 90 17.76 7.76 -11.97
CA PRO A 90 18.45 6.52 -12.33
C PRO A 90 18.29 5.36 -11.32
N HIS A 91 18.01 5.66 -10.06
CA HIS A 91 17.73 4.74 -8.95
C HIS A 91 16.26 4.78 -8.51
N GLN A 92 15.34 5.11 -9.42
CA GLN A 92 13.91 5.14 -9.14
C GLN A 92 13.44 3.87 -8.41
N LYS A 93 12.72 4.08 -7.30
CA LYS A 93 12.13 3.02 -6.49
C LYS A 93 10.63 2.96 -6.70
N PHE A 94 10.11 1.75 -6.66
CA PHE A 94 8.69 1.44 -6.63
C PHE A 94 8.43 0.45 -5.51
N TYR A 95 7.43 0.75 -4.71
CA TYR A 95 6.91 -0.21 -3.75
C TYR A 95 5.79 -0.99 -4.43
N TYR A 96 5.84 -2.32 -4.44
CA TYR A 96 4.87 -3.15 -5.13
C TYR A 96 4.12 -4.03 -4.14
N THR A 97 2.80 -3.86 -4.06
CA THR A 97 1.91 -4.69 -3.24
C THR A 97 1.14 -5.64 -4.16
N TYR A 98 1.36 -6.94 -3.99
CA TYR A 98 0.64 -8.01 -4.67
C TYR A 98 -0.52 -8.53 -3.82
N ASN A 99 -1.67 -8.77 -4.46
CA ASN A 99 -2.85 -9.38 -3.88
C ASN A 99 -3.36 -8.65 -2.61
N PHE A 100 -4.27 -7.70 -2.76
CA PHE A 100 -4.84 -6.99 -1.62
C PHE A 100 -5.62 -7.87 -0.61
N GLU A 101 -6.05 -9.08 -0.97
CA GLU A 101 -6.68 -10.00 -0.01
C GLU A 101 -5.66 -10.65 0.92
N ARG A 102 -4.44 -10.88 0.43
CA ARG A 102 -3.30 -11.45 1.15
C ARG A 102 -2.04 -10.72 0.69
N PRO A 103 -1.81 -9.50 1.21
CA PRO A 103 -0.79 -8.61 0.68
C PRO A 103 0.57 -9.28 0.80
N TYR A 104 1.31 -9.19 -0.30
CA TYR A 104 2.70 -9.55 -0.36
C TYR A 104 3.47 -8.37 -0.95
N ASP A 105 4.40 -7.84 -0.19
CA ASP A 105 5.05 -6.58 -0.51
C ASP A 105 6.47 -6.81 -1.04
N PHE A 106 6.82 -6.02 -2.05
CA PHE A 106 8.08 -6.09 -2.76
C PHE A 106 8.71 -4.70 -2.91
N HIS A 107 10.03 -4.67 -2.82
CA HIS A 107 10.85 -3.53 -3.17
C HIS A 107 11.35 -3.68 -4.59
N VAL A 108 11.01 -2.73 -5.46
CA VAL A 108 11.40 -2.73 -6.88
C VAL A 108 12.26 -1.50 -7.14
N GLU A 109 13.51 -1.70 -7.54
CA GLU A 109 14.48 -0.62 -7.75
C GLU A 109 15.08 -0.69 -9.15
N LEU A 110 15.15 0.45 -9.83
CA LEU A 110 15.91 0.57 -11.06
C LEU A 110 17.42 0.54 -10.74
N ILE A 111 18.11 -0.48 -11.20
CA ILE A 111 19.56 -0.64 -10.93
C ILE A 111 20.43 -0.38 -12.15
N LYS A 112 19.86 -0.42 -13.35
CA LYS A 112 20.62 -0.21 -14.59
C LYS A 112 19.71 0.21 -15.74
N ILE A 113 20.24 1.09 -16.59
CA ILE A 113 19.66 1.44 -17.88
C ILE A 113 20.66 1.04 -18.97
N LEU A 114 20.24 0.16 -19.89
CA LEU A 114 21.01 -0.25 -21.05
C LEU A 114 20.44 0.45 -22.28
N LEU A 115 21.29 1.09 -23.09
CA LEU A 115 20.86 1.84 -24.27
C LEU A 115 20.57 0.92 -25.47
N ASP A 116 21.21 -0.25 -25.48
CA ASP A 116 21.18 -1.22 -26.58
C ASP A 116 20.32 -2.43 -26.24
N ASP A 117 19.48 -2.81 -27.20
CA ASP A 117 18.70 -4.04 -27.17
C ASP A 117 19.61 -5.20 -27.62
N GLU A 118 19.63 -6.30 -26.86
CA GLU A 118 20.39 -7.50 -27.24
C GLU A 118 19.66 -8.20 -28.39
N LYS A 119 20.29 -8.24 -29.58
CA LYS A 119 19.69 -8.84 -30.78
C LYS A 119 19.23 -10.28 -30.51
N GLY A 120 17.92 -10.50 -30.62
CA GLY A 120 17.30 -11.82 -30.46
C GLY A 120 16.77 -12.13 -29.05
N LYS A 121 16.87 -11.19 -28.10
CA LYS A 121 16.28 -11.34 -26.77
C LYS A 121 14.85 -10.79 -26.73
N GLU A 122 13.95 -11.57 -26.15
CA GLU A 122 12.58 -11.14 -25.89
C GLU A 122 12.47 -10.52 -24.50
N TYR A 123 11.74 -9.40 -24.39
CA TYR A 123 11.54 -8.68 -23.13
C TYR A 123 10.03 -8.63 -22.82
N PRO A 124 9.61 -8.73 -21.54
CA PRO A 124 10.45 -8.80 -20.33
C PRO A 124 11.17 -10.14 -20.17
N SER A 125 12.38 -10.12 -19.62
CA SER A 125 13.19 -11.32 -19.36
C SER A 125 13.80 -11.31 -17.96
N LEU A 126 13.89 -12.49 -17.35
CA LEU A 126 14.58 -12.68 -16.07
C LEU A 126 16.08 -12.75 -16.33
N PHE A 127 16.82 -11.76 -15.84
CA PHE A 127 18.28 -11.72 -15.94
C PHE A 127 18.96 -12.55 -14.84
N LYS A 128 18.46 -12.46 -13.60
CA LYS A 128 19.02 -13.17 -12.45
C LYS A 128 17.93 -13.55 -11.45
N SER A 129 18.09 -14.71 -10.82
CA SER A 129 17.24 -15.18 -9.73
C SER A 129 18.10 -15.75 -8.61
N ILE A 130 17.91 -15.26 -7.39
CA ILE A 130 18.62 -15.67 -6.18
C ILE A 130 17.59 -16.04 -5.12
N GLY A 131 17.75 -17.19 -4.47
CA GLY A 131 16.82 -17.67 -3.44
C GLY A 131 15.49 -18.16 -4.01
N ASP A 132 14.78 -18.95 -3.21
CA ASP A 132 13.47 -19.49 -3.56
C ASP A 132 12.37 -18.53 -3.10
N ALA A 133 11.42 -18.21 -3.98
CA ALA A 133 10.30 -17.35 -3.59
C ALA A 133 9.51 -18.03 -2.46
N PRO A 134 9.18 -17.32 -1.37
CA PRO A 134 8.39 -17.86 -0.28
C PRO A 134 7.03 -18.30 -0.83
N LYS A 135 6.43 -19.32 -0.24
CA LYS A 135 5.06 -19.66 -0.62
C LYS A 135 4.15 -18.64 0.06
N PRO A 136 3.26 -17.94 -0.68
CA PRO A 136 2.27 -17.09 -0.05
C PRO A 136 1.53 -17.98 0.95
N ALA A 137 1.36 -17.51 2.18
CA ALA A 137 0.73 -18.30 3.23
C ALA A 137 -0.69 -18.66 2.77
N SER A 138 -0.81 -19.87 2.19
CA SER A 138 -2.09 -20.48 1.91
C SER A 138 -2.82 -20.57 3.24
N ALA A 139 -4.09 -20.16 3.25
CA ALA A 139 -4.98 -20.38 4.37
C ALA A 139 -4.83 -21.83 4.85
N GLY A 140 -4.23 -22.01 6.02
CA GLY A 140 -3.73 -23.31 6.43
C GLY A 140 -2.49 -23.12 7.26
N VAL A 141 -2.67 -22.61 8.47
CA VAL A 141 -1.92 -23.17 9.58
C VAL A 141 -2.02 -24.69 9.40
N PRO A 142 -0.94 -25.46 9.20
CA PRO A 142 -1.05 -26.86 9.48
C PRO A 142 -1.39 -26.89 10.96
N VAL A 143 -2.65 -27.15 11.30
CA VAL A 143 -2.96 -27.78 12.57
C VAL A 143 -2.03 -28.97 12.56
N ALA A 144 -0.95 -28.89 13.33
CA ALA A 144 -0.05 -30.00 13.53
C ALA A 144 -0.99 -31.17 13.81
N ALA A 145 -0.98 -32.17 12.93
CA ALA A 145 -1.78 -33.37 13.11
C ALA A 145 -1.48 -33.81 14.53
N ALA A 146 -2.47 -33.65 15.41
CA ALA A 146 -2.37 -34.09 16.78
C ALA A 146 -1.91 -35.54 16.70
N ALA A 147 -0.81 -35.83 17.39
CA ALA A 147 -0.41 -37.19 17.67
C ALA A 147 -1.65 -37.96 18.16
N PRO A 148 -1.80 -39.25 17.83
CA PRO A 148 -2.96 -40.01 18.28
C PRO A 148 -3.08 -39.88 19.80
N GLU A 149 -4.24 -39.37 20.21
CA GLU A 149 -4.65 -39.13 21.58
C GLU A 149 -4.44 -40.41 22.39
N GLY A 150 -3.51 -40.34 23.34
CA GLY A 150 -3.51 -41.17 24.53
C GLY A 150 -3.99 -40.28 25.66
N ASP A 151 -5.21 -40.58 26.10
CA ASP A 151 -5.85 -40.35 27.41
C ASP A 151 -5.51 -39.10 28.24
N ASP A 152 -6.59 -38.56 28.80
CA ASP A 152 -6.67 -37.70 29.98
C ASP A 152 -6.37 -36.20 29.76
N PHE A 153 -7.41 -35.37 29.75
CA PHE A 153 -7.59 -34.25 30.69
C PHE A 153 -8.93 -33.52 30.40
N ASP A 154 -10.00 -34.04 30.99
CA ASP A 154 -11.33 -33.42 31.04
C ASP A 154 -11.35 -32.28 32.08
N PHE A 155 -10.74 -31.14 31.74
CA PHE A 155 -10.67 -29.95 32.62
C PHE A 155 -11.93 -29.07 32.52
N LEU A 156 -12.83 -29.31 31.56
CA LEU A 156 -13.99 -28.46 31.31
C LEU A 156 -15.28 -28.94 32.00
N ASN A 157 -15.25 -30.09 32.67
CA ASN A 157 -16.39 -30.64 33.38
C ASN A 157 -16.36 -30.39 34.92
N ASP A 158 -15.34 -29.70 35.45
CA ASP A 158 -15.18 -29.43 36.90
C ASP A 158 -15.59 -28.01 37.32
N LEU A 159 -16.28 -27.25 36.45
CA LEU A 159 -17.04 -26.08 36.89
C LEU A 159 -18.51 -26.47 37.13
N GLU A 160 -18.71 -27.40 38.06
CA GLU A 160 -20.03 -27.66 38.63
C GLU A 160 -20.45 -26.44 39.45
N TYR A 161 -21.37 -25.66 38.89
CA TYR A 161 -21.99 -24.49 39.50
C TYR A 161 -22.83 -24.94 40.70
N ALA A 162 -22.32 -24.77 41.92
CA ALA A 162 -23.06 -24.99 43.15
C ALA A 162 -24.12 -23.89 43.33
N PRO A 163 -25.43 -24.20 43.40
CA PRO A 163 -26.50 -23.22 43.47
C PRO A 163 -26.82 -22.74 44.91
N GLU A 164 -25.85 -22.72 45.83
CA GLU A 164 -26.11 -22.41 47.26
C GLU A 164 -25.69 -21.01 47.74
N ASP A 165 -25.17 -20.13 46.87
CA ASP A 165 -24.85 -18.74 47.25
C ASP A 165 -25.79 -17.71 46.57
N ALA A 166 -27.11 -17.98 46.61
CA ALA A 166 -28.14 -17.08 46.10
C ALA A 166 -28.96 -16.38 47.21
N ASP A 167 -28.53 -16.46 48.48
CA ASP A 167 -29.30 -16.01 49.64
C ASP A 167 -28.71 -14.78 50.37
N ASP A 168 -28.00 -13.89 49.67
CA ASP A 168 -27.52 -12.64 50.29
C ASP A 168 -27.75 -11.39 49.43
N LEU A 169 -28.92 -11.32 48.78
CA LEU A 169 -29.45 -10.08 48.22
C LEU A 169 -30.66 -9.63 49.04
N GLU A 170 -30.40 -9.22 50.28
CA GLU A 170 -31.39 -8.60 51.15
C GLU A 170 -31.67 -7.15 50.71
N GLU A 171 -32.87 -7.00 50.17
CA GLU A 171 -33.86 -5.92 50.35
C GLU A 171 -33.40 -4.45 50.45
N VAL A 172 -33.94 -3.68 49.52
CA VAL A 172 -33.88 -2.24 49.33
C VAL A 172 -34.52 -1.51 50.52
N ASP A 173 -33.86 -0.47 51.05
CA ASP A 173 -34.55 0.53 51.88
C ASP A 173 -34.46 1.91 51.20
N GLU A 174 -35.61 2.39 50.73
CA GLU A 174 -35.84 3.75 50.27
C GLU A 174 -35.87 4.70 51.47
N VAL A 175 -35.02 5.73 51.48
CA VAL A 175 -35.35 6.99 52.15
C VAL A 175 -34.99 8.20 51.27
N ASP A 176 -36.07 8.88 50.95
CA ASP A 176 -36.24 10.17 50.30
C ASP A 176 -35.66 11.34 51.12
N ASP A 177 -35.43 12.45 50.41
CA ASP A 177 -35.36 13.84 50.86
C ASP A 177 -34.15 14.33 51.70
N ARG A 178 -33.29 15.16 51.07
CA ARG A 178 -33.45 16.64 51.10
C ARG A 178 -32.16 17.44 50.79
N ALA A 179 -32.26 18.30 49.77
CA ALA A 179 -31.52 19.56 49.49
C ALA A 179 -30.01 19.44 49.20
N VAL A 180 -29.47 20.01 48.10
CA VAL A 180 -29.42 21.46 47.79
C VAL A 180 -29.52 21.72 46.28
N ALA A 181 -30.10 22.89 46.00
CA ALA A 181 -30.64 23.51 44.77
C ALA A 181 -29.67 23.73 43.57
N PRO A 182 -30.23 24.09 42.39
CA PRO A 182 -29.58 24.07 41.07
C PRO A 182 -29.01 25.44 40.65
N ALA A 183 -28.20 25.45 39.60
CA ALA A 183 -27.84 26.66 38.86
C ALA A 183 -27.86 26.37 37.35
N ASP A 184 -29.01 26.69 36.75
CA ASP A 184 -29.23 27.58 35.61
C ASP A 184 -28.56 27.27 34.25
N HIS A 185 -29.44 26.90 33.31
CA HIS A 185 -29.32 27.09 31.86
C HIS A 185 -29.66 28.56 31.53
N GLU A 186 -28.83 29.24 30.75
CA GLU A 186 -29.27 30.30 29.83
C GLU A 186 -28.53 30.16 28.49
N GLU A 187 -29.32 30.09 27.42
CA GLU A 187 -28.93 30.26 26.03
C GLU A 187 -28.71 31.76 25.78
N GLU A 188 -27.69 32.15 25.00
CA GLU A 188 -27.78 33.28 24.08
C GLU A 188 -26.96 32.98 22.81
N GLU A 189 -27.63 33.19 21.67
CA GLU A 189 -27.06 33.37 20.33
C GLU A 189 -26.11 34.58 20.33
N GLU A 190 -25.19 34.66 19.37
CA GLU A 190 -24.89 35.86 18.56
C GLU A 190 -23.83 35.52 17.52
N GLU A 191 -24.05 36.09 16.34
CA GLU A 191 -23.26 35.98 15.12
C GLU A 191 -21.92 36.73 15.28
N ASP A 192 -20.84 36.23 14.69
CA ASP A 192 -19.85 37.17 14.11
C ASP A 192 -19.05 36.52 12.97
N LYS A 193 -18.91 37.33 11.93
CA LYS A 193 -18.37 37.04 10.60
C LYS A 193 -16.84 37.11 10.56
N ASP A 194 -16.32 36.39 9.58
CA ASP A 194 -15.23 36.79 8.67
C ASP A 194 -14.17 37.77 9.18
N GLU A 195 -12.94 37.28 9.43
CA GLU A 195 -11.69 38.05 9.24
C GLU A 195 -10.44 37.16 9.42
N PHE A 196 -10.17 36.27 8.45
CA PHE A 196 -8.80 35.77 8.21
C PHE A 196 -8.61 35.29 6.76
N MET A 197 -8.99 36.16 5.82
CA MET A 197 -8.59 36.14 4.42
C MET A 197 -8.19 37.58 4.13
N ASP A 198 -6.93 37.92 4.32
CA ASP A 198 -6.23 39.06 3.68
C ASP A 198 -4.83 39.21 4.30
N GLU A 199 -3.89 38.37 3.87
CA GLU A 199 -2.47 38.75 3.89
C GLU A 199 -1.89 38.64 2.49
N PHE A 200 -2.29 39.65 1.70
CA PHE A 200 -1.48 40.35 0.71
C PHE A 200 -0.86 39.53 -0.43
N SER A 201 -1.69 39.36 -1.46
CA SER A 201 -1.32 39.67 -2.83
C SER A 201 -1.14 41.18 -2.96
N ASP A 202 0.10 41.66 -3.15
CA ASP A 202 0.42 42.78 -4.05
C ASP A 202 1.94 43.00 -4.14
N ASN A 203 2.51 42.78 -5.33
CA ASN A 203 3.42 43.73 -5.95
C ASN A 203 3.54 43.41 -7.44
N GLU A 204 2.68 44.04 -8.23
CA GLU A 204 2.85 44.20 -9.67
C GLU A 204 4.18 44.88 -10.01
N GLY A 205 4.73 44.48 -11.16
CA GLY A 205 5.66 45.30 -11.92
C GLY A 205 6.95 44.60 -12.26
N TYR A 206 6.98 43.90 -13.40
CA TYR A 206 8.06 44.10 -14.38
C TYR A 206 7.60 43.70 -15.78
N ASP A 207 7.50 44.76 -16.56
CA ASP A 207 7.45 44.97 -18.00
C ASP A 207 7.52 43.79 -18.99
N LYS A 208 6.63 43.89 -19.97
CA LYS A 208 6.60 43.11 -21.20
C LYS A 208 6.88 44.10 -22.31
N ASP A 209 8.12 44.16 -22.79
CA ASP A 209 8.48 44.59 -24.15
C ASP A 209 10.01 44.59 -24.32
N ASP A 210 10.55 43.55 -24.95
CA ASP A 210 11.57 43.77 -26.00
C ASP A 210 11.66 42.54 -26.91
N MET A 211 10.98 42.64 -28.05
CA MET A 211 11.28 41.86 -29.24
C MET A 211 12.60 42.35 -29.85
N HIS A 212 13.55 41.44 -30.07
CA HIS A 212 14.49 41.48 -31.20
C HIS A 212 14.97 40.04 -31.44
N SER A 213 14.55 39.34 -32.52
CA SER A 213 15.14 39.34 -33.87
C SER A 213 16.67 39.13 -33.79
N LYS A 214 17.31 38.10 -34.35
CA LYS A 214 17.27 37.47 -35.68
C LYS A 214 18.26 36.29 -35.63
N ASP A 215 17.93 35.12 -36.17
CA ASP A 215 18.47 34.56 -37.42
C ASP A 215 19.91 34.97 -37.84
N ASP A 216 20.65 33.94 -38.27
CA ASP A 216 21.82 33.92 -39.17
C ASP A 216 23.20 34.41 -38.65
N TYR A 217 24.09 33.45 -38.31
CA TYR A 217 25.23 33.02 -39.15
C TYR A 217 26.09 31.93 -38.48
#